data_AF-A0A923FJ24-F1
#
_entry.id   AF-A0A923FJ24-F1
#
_cell.length_a   1.000
_cell.length_b   1.000
_cell.length_c   1.000
_cell.angle_alpha   90.00
_cell.angle_beta   90.00
_cell.angle_gamma   90.00
#
_symmetry.space_group_name_H-M   'P 1'
#
loop_
_entity.id
_entity.type
_entity.pdbx_description
1 polymer ?
#
loop_
_entity_poly.entity_id
_entity_poly.type
_entity_poly.pdbx_seq_one_letter_code
_entity_poly.pdbx_strand_id
1 'polypeptide(L)' 'MKRSALVVIGCAFAASALAAPKSCEELKGEIEAKIQANNVSSYTLEIVTNDEVHDQNMVVGSCDNGTKKIIYQKNDR' A
#
# COMPACT_ATOMS: atom_id res chain seq x y z
N MET A 1 -25.85 22.52 -37.90
CA MET A 1 -24.39 22.29 -37.97
C MET A 1 -23.78 22.85 -36.68
N LYS A 2 -23.06 22.18 -35.78
CA LYS A 2 -22.76 20.78 -35.44
C LYS A 2 -22.60 20.84 -33.90
N ARG A 3 -23.38 20.07 -33.14
CA ARG A 3 -23.38 20.09 -31.67
C ARG A 3 -22.22 19.18 -31.23
N SER A 4 -21.14 19.76 -30.75
CA SER A 4 -19.96 19.03 -30.28
C SER A 4 -20.30 18.30 -28.98
N ALA A 5 -20.70 17.04 -29.09
CA ALA A 5 -20.85 16.13 -27.97
C ALA A 5 -19.45 15.71 -27.51
N LEU A 6 -19.02 16.24 -26.36
CA LEU A 6 -17.76 15.89 -25.73
C LEU A 6 -17.87 14.48 -25.12
N VAL A 7 -17.16 13.57 -25.75
CA VAL A 7 -16.77 12.21 -25.37
C VAL A 7 -16.77 11.95 -23.85
N VAL A 8 -17.65 11.06 -23.38
CA VAL A 8 -17.52 10.33 -22.12
C VAL A 8 -16.95 8.95 -22.45
N ILE A 9 -15.63 8.82 -22.38
CA ILE A 9 -14.95 7.52 -22.28
C ILE A 9 -14.88 7.23 -20.79
N GLY A 10 -15.89 6.53 -20.28
CA GLY A 10 -15.85 5.93 -18.95
C GLY A 10 -14.94 4.72 -18.99
N CYS A 11 -13.66 4.91 -18.68
CA CYS A 11 -12.74 3.81 -18.33
C CYS A 11 -13.20 3.18 -17.02
N ALA A 12 -14.17 2.27 -17.08
CA ALA A 12 -14.45 1.35 -16.00
C ALA A 12 -13.44 0.20 -16.06
N PHE A 13 -12.19 0.47 -15.66
CA PHE A 13 -11.28 -0.60 -15.24
C PHE A 13 -11.71 -1.07 -13.85
N ALA A 14 -12.78 -1.88 -13.80
CA ALA A 14 -13.05 -2.72 -12.64
C ALA A 14 -12.24 -4.01 -12.79
N ALA A 15 -10.92 -3.91 -12.63
CA ALA A 15 -10.09 -5.07 -12.35
C ALA A 15 -10.26 -5.39 -10.86
N SER A 16 -11.35 -6.06 -10.49
CA SER A 16 -11.45 -6.71 -9.19
C SER A 16 -10.45 -7.86 -9.20
N ALA A 17 -9.26 -7.54 -8.72
CA ALA A 17 -8.10 -8.42 -8.62
C ALA A 17 -8.47 -9.74 -7.94
N LEU A 18 -7.96 -10.80 -8.55
CA LEU A 18 -7.99 -12.18 -8.08
C LEU A 18 -7.56 -12.22 -6.62
N ALA A 19 -8.39 -12.85 -5.78
CA ALA A 19 -8.09 -13.15 -4.39
C ALA A 19 -7.01 -14.23 -4.29
N ALA A 20 -5.77 -13.85 -4.61
CA ALA A 20 -4.60 -14.43 -3.96
C ALA A 20 -4.37 -13.63 -2.68
N PRO A 21 -3.94 -14.25 -1.56
CA PRO A 21 -3.47 -13.50 -0.41
C PRO A 21 -2.42 -12.51 -0.92
N LYS A 22 -2.67 -11.21 -0.78
CA LYS A 22 -1.77 -10.14 -1.19
C LYS A 22 -0.37 -10.49 -0.67
N SER A 23 0.59 -10.64 -1.57
CA SER A 23 1.99 -10.83 -1.17
C SER A 23 2.42 -9.63 -0.33
N CYS A 24 3.31 -9.85 0.65
CA CYS A 24 3.81 -8.77 1.50
C CYS A 24 4.33 -7.56 0.70
N GLU A 25 4.89 -7.80 -0.48
CA GLU A 25 5.38 -6.76 -1.39
C GLU A 25 4.26 -5.88 -1.96
N GLU A 26 3.11 -6.46 -2.30
CA GLU A 26 1.98 -5.68 -2.83
C GLU A 26 1.39 -4.80 -1.73
N LEU A 27 1.17 -5.37 -0.53
CA LEU A 27 0.69 -4.61 0.62
C LEU A 27 1.67 -3.51 1.01
N LYS A 28 2.99 -3.78 0.95
CA LYS A 28 4.03 -2.77 1.15
C LYS A 28 3.87 -1.63 0.15
N GLY A 29 3.74 -1.92 -1.14
CA GLY A 29 3.55 -0.90 -2.19
C GLY A 29 2.30 -0.04 -1.99
N GLU A 30 1.17 -0.63 -1.57
CA GLU A 30 -0.04 0.12 -1.22
C GLU A 30 0.18 1.06 -0.02
N ILE A 31 0.90 0.60 1.00
CA ILE A 31 1.27 1.41 2.16
C ILE A 31 2.21 2.54 1.76
N GLU A 32 3.22 2.29 0.91
CA GLU A 32 4.13 3.32 0.38
C GLU A 32 3.36 4.42 -0.36
N ALA A 33 2.46 4.03 -1.26
CA ALA A 33 1.64 4.99 -2.00
C ALA A 33 0.81 5.88 -1.05
N LYS A 34 0.24 5.29 0.02
CA LYS A 34 -0.49 6.05 1.06
C LYS A 34 0.43 6.99 1.83
N ILE A 35 1.63 6.55 2.21
CA ILE A 35 2.59 7.38 2.97
C ILE A 35 3.06 8.56 2.11
N GLN A 36 3.37 8.31 0.83
CA GLN A 36 3.74 9.36 -0.13
C GLN A 36 2.60 10.35 -0.36
N ALA A 37 1.36 9.88 -0.45
CA ALA A 37 0.18 10.75 -0.55
C ALA A 37 0.01 11.66 0.68
N ASN A 38 0.55 11.28 1.84
CA ASN A 38 0.60 12.10 3.05
C ASN A 38 1.84 13.00 3.14
N ASN A 39 2.62 13.14 2.05
CA ASN A 39 3.83 13.98 1.98
C ASN A 39 4.93 13.58 2.97
N VAL A 40 4.99 12.32 3.36
CA VAL A 40 6.07 11.80 4.20
C VAL A 40 7.21 11.35 3.29
N SER A 41 8.32 12.08 3.32
CA SER A 41 9.45 11.90 2.39
C SER A 41 10.61 11.09 2.96
N SER A 42 10.63 10.83 4.27
CA SER A 42 11.72 10.10 4.94
C SER A 42 11.17 8.98 5.81
N TYR A 43 11.05 7.78 5.24
CA TYR A 43 10.57 6.59 5.94
C TYR A 43 11.17 5.31 5.34
N THR A 44 11.18 4.24 6.14
CA THR A 44 11.57 2.90 5.73
C THR A 44 10.43 1.94 6.06
N LEU A 45 10.06 1.10 5.10
CA LEU A 45 9.14 -0.02 5.31
C LEU A 45 9.91 -1.33 5.23
N GLU A 46 9.79 -2.14 6.27
CA GLU A 46 10.48 -3.42 6.39
C GLU A 46 9.49 -4.54 6.68
N ILE A 47 9.69 -5.69 6.05
CA ILE A 47 8.87 -6.88 6.27
C ILE A 47 9.65 -7.75 7.26
N VAL A 48 9.12 -7.89 8.46
CA VAL A 48 9.72 -8.63 9.57
C VAL A 48 8.82 -9.78 9.98
N THR A 49 9.39 -10.79 10.63
CA THR A 49 8.60 -11.85 11.29
C THR A 49 7.99 -11.34 12.59
N ASN A 50 7.00 -12.05 13.14
CA ASN A 50 6.36 -11.64 14.40
C ASN A 50 7.37 -11.52 15.56
N ASP A 51 8.40 -12.36 15.59
CA ASP A 51 9.43 -12.37 16.64
C ASP A 51 10.37 -11.16 16.58
N GLU A 52 10.49 -10.54 15.40
CA GLU A 52 11.32 -9.36 15.15
C GLU A 52 10.57 -8.04 15.37
N VAL A 53 9.26 -8.09 15.63
CA VAL A 53 8.47 -6.91 15.99
C VAL A 53 8.76 -6.53 17.44
N HIS A 54 9.65 -5.56 17.61
CA HIS A 54 9.96 -5.01 18.93
C HIS A 54 8.90 -4.03 19.43
N ASP A 55 8.24 -3.29 18.53
CA ASP A 55 7.21 -2.31 18.88
C ASP A 55 5.98 -2.48 17.98
N GLN A 56 4.83 -2.74 18.59
CA GLN A 56 3.57 -2.91 17.86
C GLN A 56 3.06 -1.61 17.24
N ASN A 57 3.46 -0.45 17.76
CA ASN A 57 3.07 0.86 17.20
C ASN A 57 3.72 1.13 15.84
N MET A 58 4.81 0.43 15.53
CA MET A 58 5.47 0.53 14.23
C MET A 58 4.80 -0.35 13.17
N VAL A 59 3.93 -1.28 13.55
CA VAL A 59 3.28 -2.19 12.61
C VAL A 59 2.19 -1.48 11.85
N VAL A 60 2.38 -1.32 10.55
CA VAL A 60 1.41 -0.69 9.63
C VAL A 60 0.64 -1.69 8.77
N GLY A 61 1.05 -2.96 8.79
CA GLY A 61 0.39 -4.03 8.04
C GLY A 61 0.80 -5.43 8.50
N SER A 62 -0.01 -6.43 8.14
CA SER A 62 0.29 -7.85 8.34
C SER A 62 0.04 -8.59 7.04
N CYS A 63 0.94 -9.50 6.66
CA CYS A 63 0.89 -10.24 5.41
C CYS A 63 1.27 -11.72 5.63
N ASP A 64 1.21 -12.55 4.59
CA ASP A 64 1.42 -14.01 4.68
C ASP A 64 0.55 -14.66 5.79
N ASN A 65 -0.75 -14.37 5.79
CA ASN A 65 -1.71 -14.83 6.80
C ASN A 65 -1.36 -14.41 8.24
N GLY A 66 -0.61 -13.32 8.40
CA GLY A 66 -0.23 -12.78 9.71
C GLY A 66 1.07 -13.36 10.27
N THR A 67 1.79 -14.20 9.50
CA THR A 67 3.12 -14.70 9.89
C THR A 67 4.22 -13.65 9.77
N LYS A 68 4.00 -12.63 8.91
CA LYS A 68 4.88 -11.49 8.72
C LYS A 68 4.14 -10.17 8.96
N LYS A 69 4.89 -9.16 9.38
CA LYS A 69 4.44 -7.82 9.70
C LYS A 69 5.23 -6.81 8.88
N ILE A 70 4.59 -5.72 8.50
CA ILE A 70 5.24 -4.60 7.83
C ILE A 70 5.39 -3.51 8.87
N ILE A 71 6.63 -3.17 9.20
CA ILE A 71 6.95 -2.10 10.15
C ILE A 71 7.31 -0.81 9.41
N TYR A 72 6.92 0.30 9.99
CA TYR A 72 7.22 1.65 9.55
C TYR A 72 8.24 2.27 10.48
N GLN A 73 9.36 2.71 9.90
CA GLN A 73 10.41 3.46 10.57
C GLN A 73 10.44 4.86 9.97
N LYS A 74 10.10 5.87 10.76
CA LYS A 74 10.25 7.26 10.35
C LYS A 74 11.74 7.61 10.38
N ASN A 75 12.30 8.04 9.26
CA ASN A 75 13.67 8.56 9.20
C ASN A 75 13.66 10.07 9.49
N ASP A 76 13.01 10.47 10.58
CA ASP A 76 13.01 11.86 11.04
C ASP A 76 14.42 12.17 11.54
N ARG A 77 15.15 13.01 10.80
CA ARG A 77 16.42 13.58 11.24
C ARG A 77 16.20 14.88 11.98
#